data_AF-A0A3L7N7U2-F1
#
_entry.id   AF-A0A3L7N7U2-F1
#
_cell.length_a   1.000
_cell.length_b   1.000
_cell.length_c   1.000
_cell.angle_alpha   90.00
_cell.angle_beta   90.00
_cell.angle_gamma   90.00
#
_symmetry.space_group_name_H-M   'P 1'
#
loop_
_entity.id
_entity.type
_entity.pdbx_description
1 polymer ?
#
loop_
_entity_poly.entity_id
_entity_poly.type
_entity_poly.pdbx_seq_one_letter_code
_entity_poly.pdbx_strand_id
1 'polypeptide(L)'
;MFSFRKPATESVRTFLFDQKNRDFTYSAVGATEETPPAGFVVDHTRIMLGKGEQTFEAAKNAIQCWEHFQLGWVETSSRDTPIEKGQVVGILARVFGLWCLNACRIVAVVDEAGPIRRYGFVYGTLPGHVESGEERFQVEWNHSDDTVWYDILAFSRPHHLFARIGYPMVRKLQRKFARDSAAAMQRATMKSSPSEASKARR
;
A
#
# COMPACT_ATOMS: atom_id res chain seq x y z
N MET A 1 8.50 -9.08 12.59
CA MET A 1 9.80 -9.08 13.32
C MET A 1 10.04 -7.70 13.92
N PHE A 2 10.52 -7.62 15.17
CA PHE A 2 10.81 -6.35 15.86
C PHE A 2 12.31 -6.19 16.14
N SER A 3 12.85 -4.97 16.04
CA SER A 3 14.27 -4.68 16.28
C SER A 3 14.52 -3.22 16.65
N PHE A 4 15.54 -2.93 17.47
CA PHE A 4 15.96 -1.56 17.77
C PHE A 4 16.83 -0.92 16.67
N ARG A 5 17.29 -1.72 15.70
CA ARG A 5 18.05 -1.27 14.53
C ARG A 5 17.33 -1.68 13.25
N LYS A 6 17.55 -0.92 12.17
CA LYS A 6 17.05 -1.29 10.85
C LYS A 6 17.55 -2.71 10.53
N PRO A 7 16.67 -3.68 10.26
CA PRO A 7 17.09 -5.03 9.95
C PRO A 7 18.00 -5.07 8.72
N ALA A 8 19.04 -5.90 8.76
CA ALA A 8 19.89 -6.12 7.60
C ALA A 8 19.12 -6.81 6.47
N THR A 9 19.51 -6.54 5.22
CA THR A 9 18.85 -7.09 4.02
C THR A 9 18.75 -8.62 4.06
N GLU A 10 19.78 -9.30 4.55
CA GLU A 10 19.78 -10.76 4.68
C GLU A 10 18.76 -11.27 5.70
N SER A 11 18.63 -10.59 6.85
CA SER A 11 17.62 -10.91 7.86
C SER A 11 16.20 -10.70 7.32
N VAL A 12 16.00 -9.63 6.54
CA VAL A 12 14.72 -9.38 5.85
C VAL A 12 14.41 -10.51 4.87
N ARG A 13 15.37 -10.89 4.01
CA ARG A 13 15.18 -11.97 3.03
C ARG A 13 14.83 -13.30 3.71
N THR A 14 15.56 -13.66 4.76
CA THR A 14 15.31 -14.88 5.54
C THR A 14 13.90 -14.85 6.13
N PHE A 15 13.53 -13.74 6.77
CA PHE A 15 12.20 -13.58 7.34
C PHE A 15 11.09 -13.71 6.29
N LEU A 16 11.23 -13.07 5.12
CA LEU A 16 10.22 -13.16 4.06
C LEU A 16 10.15 -14.58 3.44
N PHE A 17 11.29 -15.26 3.32
CA PHE A 17 11.35 -16.64 2.87
C PHE A 17 10.55 -17.57 3.79
N ASP A 18 10.70 -17.43 5.12
CA ASP A 18 9.98 -18.23 6.12
C ASP A 18 8.46 -18.01 6.10
N GLN A 19 8.02 -16.87 5.58
CA GLN A 19 6.61 -16.51 5.44
C GLN A 19 6.01 -17.02 4.11
N LYS A 20 6.84 -17.42 3.14
CA LYS A 20 6.41 -17.69 1.76
C LYS A 20 5.34 -18.76 1.62
N ASN A 21 5.38 -19.80 2.45
CA ASN A 21 4.42 -20.91 2.41
C ASN A 21 3.44 -20.89 3.58
N ARG A 22 3.37 -19.78 4.34
CA ARG A 22 2.41 -19.63 5.44
C ARG A 22 1.04 -19.26 4.91
N ASP A 23 -0.01 -19.68 5.61
CA ASP A 23 -1.37 -19.23 5.34
C ASP A 23 -1.57 -17.77 5.76
N PHE A 24 -2.60 -17.13 5.20
CA PHE A 24 -3.03 -15.80 5.63
C PHE A 24 -3.56 -15.83 7.07
N THR A 25 -3.46 -14.70 7.76
CA THR A 25 -3.94 -14.58 9.15
C THR A 25 -5.45 -14.36 9.25
N TYR A 26 -6.15 -14.31 8.11
CA TYR A 26 -7.58 -14.04 7.97
C TYR A 26 -8.18 -14.97 6.89
N SER A 27 -9.47 -15.25 6.98
CA SER A 27 -10.16 -16.20 6.08
C SER A 27 -10.79 -15.55 4.85
N ALA A 28 -11.13 -14.27 4.90
CA ALA A 28 -11.86 -13.55 3.85
C ALA A 28 -10.92 -12.96 2.77
N VAL A 29 -10.12 -13.80 2.12
CA VAL A 29 -9.15 -13.38 1.09
C VAL A 29 -9.88 -12.85 -0.15
N GLY A 30 -9.52 -11.65 -0.60
CA GLY A 30 -10.13 -10.94 -1.73
C GLY A 30 -11.31 -10.04 -1.35
N ALA A 31 -11.68 -9.95 -0.07
CA ALA A 31 -12.86 -9.18 0.34
C ALA A 31 -12.73 -7.66 0.16
N THR A 32 -11.54 -7.11 -0.14
CA THR A 32 -11.41 -5.69 -0.53
C THR A 32 -11.95 -5.39 -1.92
N GLU A 33 -12.20 -6.42 -2.74
CA GLU A 33 -12.91 -6.31 -4.03
C GLU A 33 -14.44 -6.50 -3.85
N GLU A 34 -14.88 -6.93 -2.65
CA GLU A 34 -16.28 -7.22 -2.34
C GLU A 34 -16.73 -6.49 -1.06
N THR A 35 -17.41 -7.19 -0.14
CA THR A 35 -17.87 -6.64 1.14
C THR A 35 -16.90 -7.07 2.25
N PRO A 36 -16.31 -6.10 3.00
CA PRO A 36 -15.45 -6.43 4.12
C PRO A 36 -16.16 -7.29 5.17
N PRO A 37 -15.48 -8.31 5.74
CA PRO A 37 -16.07 -9.21 6.73
C PRO A 37 -16.43 -8.51 8.05
N ALA A 38 -17.48 -8.99 8.71
CA ALA A 38 -17.86 -8.51 10.04
C ALA A 38 -16.73 -8.73 11.07
N GLY A 39 -16.60 -7.78 12.02
CA GLY A 39 -15.59 -7.84 13.08
C GLY A 39 -14.20 -7.30 12.69
N PHE A 40 -14.05 -6.78 11.47
CA PHE A 40 -12.88 -6.02 11.04
C PHE A 40 -13.19 -4.52 11.02
N VAL A 41 -12.16 -3.71 11.24
CA VAL A 41 -12.27 -2.27 11.04
C VAL A 41 -11.85 -1.94 9.63
N VAL A 42 -12.73 -1.21 8.93
CA VAL A 42 -12.51 -0.76 7.57
C VAL A 42 -11.94 0.65 7.59
N ASP A 43 -10.87 0.85 6.84
CA ASP A 43 -10.30 2.15 6.52
C ASP A 43 -10.38 2.37 5.02
N HIS A 44 -10.92 3.52 4.61
CA HIS A 44 -11.00 3.92 3.22
C HIS A 44 -10.45 5.32 3.08
N THR A 45 -9.50 5.51 2.17
CA THR A 45 -8.93 6.82 1.84
C THR A 45 -8.84 6.94 0.34
N ARG A 46 -9.43 8.01 -0.19
CA ARG A 46 -9.45 8.30 -1.61
C ARG A 46 -9.10 9.76 -1.86
N ILE A 47 -8.21 10.02 -2.81
CA ILE A 47 -7.80 11.38 -3.20
C ILE A 47 -7.72 11.51 -4.73
N MET A 48 -8.07 12.69 -5.25
CA MET A 48 -7.85 13.00 -6.66
C MET A 48 -6.37 13.34 -6.86
N LEU A 49 -5.74 12.70 -7.84
CA LEU A 49 -4.34 12.92 -8.22
C LEU A 49 -4.19 13.97 -9.31
N GLY A 50 -5.21 14.12 -10.16
CA GLY A 50 -5.20 15.01 -11.32
C GLY A 50 -6.15 14.52 -12.39
N LYS A 51 -5.81 14.80 -13.65
CA LYS A 51 -6.61 14.44 -14.82
C LYS A 51 -5.75 13.86 -15.95
N GLY A 52 -6.37 13.09 -16.83
CA GLY A 52 -5.75 12.61 -18.06
C GLY A 52 -4.85 11.39 -17.89
N GLU A 53 -4.55 10.79 -19.05
CA GLU A 53 -3.72 9.60 -19.20
C GLU A 53 -2.34 9.76 -18.55
N GLN A 54 -1.71 10.92 -18.70
CA GLN A 54 -0.38 11.17 -18.13
C GLN A 54 -0.37 11.04 -16.61
N THR A 55 -1.39 11.56 -15.93
CA THR A 55 -1.52 11.43 -14.48
C THR A 55 -1.74 9.96 -14.10
N PHE A 56 -2.54 9.23 -14.88
CA PHE A 56 -2.79 7.80 -14.66
C PHE A 56 -1.52 6.96 -14.81
N GLU A 57 -0.77 7.12 -15.90
CA GLU A 57 0.47 6.38 -16.14
C GLU A 57 1.55 6.70 -15.09
N ALA A 58 1.64 7.96 -14.67
CA ALA A 58 2.55 8.34 -13.58
C ALA A 58 2.15 7.70 -12.25
N ALA A 59 0.86 7.64 -11.95
CA ALA A 59 0.34 7.01 -10.74
C ALA A 59 0.50 5.48 -10.78
N LYS A 60 0.24 4.84 -11.93
CA LYS A 60 0.50 3.42 -12.19
C LYS A 60 1.97 3.09 -11.94
N ASN A 61 2.88 3.87 -12.52
CA ASN A 61 4.32 3.71 -12.30
C ASN A 61 4.71 3.91 -10.83
N ALA A 62 4.13 4.91 -10.14
CA ALA A 62 4.38 5.13 -8.71
C ALA A 62 3.93 3.95 -7.83
N ILE A 63 2.83 3.28 -8.17
CA ILE A 63 2.42 2.02 -7.54
C ILE A 63 3.47 0.93 -7.81
N GLN A 64 3.86 0.74 -9.07
CA GLN A 64 4.84 -0.28 -9.48
C GLN A 64 6.21 -0.11 -8.82
N CYS A 65 6.65 1.12 -8.61
CA CYS A 65 7.89 1.46 -7.91
C CYS A 65 7.76 1.54 -6.38
N TRP A 66 6.59 1.20 -5.83
CA TRP A 66 6.30 1.21 -4.40
C TRP A 66 6.47 2.58 -3.71
N GLU A 67 6.26 3.68 -4.44
CA GLU A 67 6.45 5.05 -3.95
C GLU A 67 5.50 5.40 -2.78
N HIS A 68 4.29 4.84 -2.80
CA HIS A 68 3.26 4.99 -1.78
C HIS A 68 3.64 4.42 -0.40
N PHE A 69 4.73 3.64 -0.32
CA PHE A 69 5.32 3.17 0.92
C PHE A 69 6.55 3.98 1.37
N GLN A 70 7.08 4.94 0.58
CA GLN A 70 8.34 5.65 0.88
C GLN A 70 8.12 6.90 1.73
N LEU A 71 7.77 6.69 3.00
CA LEU A 71 7.22 7.74 3.87
C LEU A 71 8.23 8.26 4.91
N GLY A 72 9.47 7.74 4.90
CA GLY A 72 10.53 8.04 5.88
C GLY A 72 10.37 7.34 7.23
N TRP A 73 9.14 6.98 7.60
CA TRP A 73 8.83 6.12 8.75
C TRP A 73 8.21 4.77 8.35
N VAL A 74 7.84 4.62 7.07
CA VAL A 74 7.51 3.35 6.41
C VAL A 74 8.35 3.29 5.13
N GLU A 75 8.73 2.08 4.73
CA GLU A 75 9.32 1.76 3.44
C GLU A 75 9.04 0.29 3.09
N THR A 76 8.94 -0.04 1.80
CA THR A 76 9.03 -1.44 1.37
C THR A 76 10.50 -1.89 1.33
N SER A 77 10.76 -3.10 1.81
CA SER A 77 12.05 -3.78 1.59
C SER A 77 12.10 -4.57 0.28
N SER A 78 11.00 -4.53 -0.49
CA SER A 78 10.76 -5.34 -1.69
C SER A 78 10.67 -4.46 -2.95
N ARG A 79 11.52 -3.43 -3.05
CA ARG A 79 11.50 -2.47 -4.18
C ARG A 79 11.67 -3.11 -5.55
N ASP A 80 12.45 -4.18 -5.62
CA ASP A 80 12.73 -4.92 -6.87
C ASP A 80 11.74 -6.08 -7.10
N THR A 81 10.76 -6.26 -6.21
CA THR A 81 9.76 -7.34 -6.33
C THR A 81 8.63 -6.87 -7.25
N PRO A 82 8.33 -7.62 -8.33
CA PRO A 82 7.24 -7.27 -9.22
C PRO A 82 5.89 -7.42 -8.49
N ILE A 83 4.92 -6.60 -8.90
CA ILE A 83 3.55 -6.68 -8.39
C ILE A 83 2.83 -7.81 -9.12
N GLU A 84 2.94 -9.02 -8.56
CA GLU A 84 2.36 -10.25 -9.11
C GLU A 84 1.71 -11.07 -8.01
N LYS A 85 0.61 -11.75 -8.33
CA LYS A 85 -0.10 -12.64 -7.40
C LYS A 85 0.85 -13.70 -6.83
N GLY A 86 0.83 -13.87 -5.52
CA GLY A 86 1.66 -14.82 -4.78
C GLY A 86 3.02 -14.28 -4.32
N GLN A 87 3.45 -13.11 -4.80
CA GLN A 87 4.69 -12.49 -4.34
C GLN A 87 4.58 -12.06 -2.88
N VAL A 88 5.64 -12.30 -2.11
CA VAL A 88 5.74 -11.91 -0.69
C VAL A 88 6.52 -10.62 -0.59
N VAL A 89 5.97 -9.65 0.12
CA VAL A 89 6.52 -8.30 0.25
C VAL A 89 6.74 -7.96 1.72
N GLY A 90 7.83 -7.25 1.99
CA GLY A 90 8.17 -6.77 3.32
C GLY A 90 7.87 -5.28 3.47
N ILE A 91 7.02 -4.93 4.44
CA ILE A 91 6.75 -3.54 4.81
C ILE A 91 7.44 -3.26 6.13
N LEU A 92 8.39 -2.33 6.11
CA LEU A 92 9.20 -1.96 7.25
C LEU A 92 8.72 -0.61 7.80
N ALA A 93 8.30 -0.58 9.06
CA ALA A 93 7.89 0.63 9.75
C ALA A 93 8.85 0.94 10.91
N ARG A 94 9.14 2.22 11.14
CA ARG A 94 9.89 2.72 12.30
C ARG A 94 8.98 3.59 13.16
N VAL A 95 8.65 3.11 14.34
CA VAL A 95 7.70 3.73 15.26
C VAL A 95 8.35 3.83 16.65
N PHE A 96 8.44 5.05 17.21
CA PHE A 96 9.08 5.32 18.50
C PHE A 96 10.49 4.69 18.67
N GLY A 97 11.27 4.66 17.59
CA GLY A 97 12.63 4.08 17.60
C GLY A 97 12.68 2.56 17.43
N LEU A 98 11.54 1.88 17.40
CA LEU A 98 11.42 0.45 17.12
C LEU A 98 11.14 0.21 15.64
N TRP A 99 11.86 -0.73 15.04
CA TRP A 99 11.64 -1.22 13.69
C TRP A 99 10.72 -2.44 13.71
N CYS A 100 9.70 -2.41 12.88
CA CYS A 100 8.69 -3.46 12.72
C CYS A 100 8.69 -3.89 11.26
N LEU A 101 9.21 -5.08 10.97
CA LEU A 101 9.10 -5.71 9.65
C LEU A 101 7.85 -6.58 9.61
N ASN A 102 6.97 -6.27 8.68
CA ASN A 102 5.72 -6.95 8.42
C ASN A 102 5.82 -7.71 7.10
N ALA A 103 5.22 -8.90 7.02
CA ALA A 103 5.15 -9.69 5.79
C ALA A 103 3.72 -9.71 5.25
N CYS A 104 3.59 -9.42 3.96
CA CYS A 104 2.34 -9.52 3.22
C CYS A 104 2.54 -10.39 1.98
N ARG A 105 1.45 -10.93 1.41
CA ARG A 105 1.48 -11.61 0.11
C ARG A 105 0.43 -11.00 -0.81
N ILE A 106 0.81 -10.71 -2.05
CA ILE A 106 -0.11 -10.20 -3.07
C ILE A 106 -1.14 -11.28 -3.39
N VAL A 107 -2.42 -10.96 -3.23
CA VAL A 107 -3.55 -11.88 -3.46
C VAL A 107 -4.21 -11.65 -4.81
N ALA A 108 -4.20 -10.40 -5.29
CA ALA A 108 -4.77 -10.00 -6.57
C ALA A 108 -3.99 -8.82 -7.16
N VAL A 109 -4.01 -8.73 -8.49
CA VAL A 109 -3.54 -7.58 -9.26
C VAL A 109 -4.70 -7.13 -10.13
N VAL A 110 -4.96 -5.83 -10.13
CA VAL A 110 -6.00 -5.19 -10.92
C VAL A 110 -5.31 -4.50 -12.09
N ASP A 111 -5.67 -4.85 -13.32
CA ASP A 111 -5.27 -4.13 -14.55
C ASP A 111 -6.44 -4.21 -15.54
N GLU A 112 -7.31 -3.21 -15.50
CA GLU A 112 -8.58 -3.17 -16.24
C GLU A 112 -8.59 -2.00 -17.22
N ALA A 113 -8.91 -2.26 -18.49
CA ALA A 113 -8.95 -1.27 -19.57
C ALA A 113 -10.38 -0.86 -19.97
N GLY A 114 -11.26 -0.63 -18.99
CA GLY A 114 -12.67 -0.27 -19.20
C GLY A 114 -12.94 1.25 -19.30
N PRO A 115 -14.23 1.67 -19.23
CA PRO A 115 -14.61 3.09 -19.13
C PRO A 115 -13.99 3.81 -17.93
N ILE A 116 -13.72 3.04 -16.88
CA ILE A 116 -12.82 3.40 -15.79
C ILE A 116 -11.62 2.48 -15.92
N ARG A 117 -10.47 3.04 -16.28
CA ARG A 117 -9.21 2.29 -16.32
C ARG A 117 -8.69 2.14 -14.90
N ARG A 118 -8.28 0.94 -14.50
CA ARG A 118 -7.81 0.66 -13.15
C ARG A 118 -6.46 -0.04 -13.18
N TYR A 119 -5.60 0.34 -12.24
CA TYR A 119 -4.40 -0.43 -11.95
C TYR A 119 -4.17 -0.47 -10.44
N GLY A 120 -3.81 -1.62 -9.90
CA GLY A 120 -3.58 -1.77 -8.48
C GLY A 120 -3.25 -3.18 -8.07
N PHE A 121 -3.16 -3.38 -6.76
CA PHE A 121 -2.99 -4.70 -6.20
C PHE A 121 -3.60 -4.76 -4.80
N VAL A 122 -3.83 -5.98 -4.38
CA VAL A 122 -4.29 -6.31 -3.04
C VAL A 122 -3.24 -7.21 -2.41
N TYR A 123 -2.87 -6.94 -1.16
CA TYR A 123 -2.13 -7.92 -0.35
C TYR A 123 -2.92 -8.34 0.87
N GLY A 124 -2.67 -9.58 1.28
CA GLY A 124 -3.06 -10.13 2.56
C GLY A 124 -1.90 -10.18 3.54
N THR A 125 -2.20 -9.97 4.81
CA THR A 125 -1.24 -10.07 5.92
C THR A 125 -0.87 -11.53 6.26
N LEU A 126 0.42 -11.78 6.46
CA LEU A 126 0.98 -13.09 6.87
C LEU A 126 1.29 -13.11 8.38
N PRO A 127 1.57 -14.27 9.01
CA PRO A 127 1.78 -14.37 10.47
C PRO A 127 2.85 -13.44 11.04
N GLY A 128 3.83 -13.04 10.23
CA GLY A 128 4.85 -12.05 10.58
C GLY A 128 4.37 -10.59 10.67
N HIS A 129 3.09 -10.32 10.36
CA HIS A 129 2.45 -9.01 10.37
C HIS A 129 1.79 -8.70 11.73
N VAL A 130 1.83 -7.44 12.17
CA VAL A 130 1.26 -7.01 13.47
C VAL A 130 -0.27 -7.00 13.47
N GLU A 131 -0.86 -6.64 12.33
CA GLU A 131 -2.31 -6.69 12.08
C GLU A 131 -2.69 -7.91 11.24
N SER A 132 -3.98 -8.28 11.28
CA SER A 132 -4.59 -9.34 10.48
C SER A 132 -5.68 -8.75 9.60
N GLY A 133 -5.61 -9.00 8.29
CA GLY A 133 -6.47 -8.38 7.29
C GLY A 133 -5.84 -8.23 5.91
N GLU A 134 -6.44 -7.36 5.10
CA GLU A 134 -6.15 -7.15 3.68
C GLU A 134 -6.16 -5.66 3.36
N GLU A 135 -5.34 -5.26 2.39
CA GLU A 135 -5.26 -3.87 1.93
C GLU A 135 -5.09 -3.81 0.41
N ARG A 136 -5.92 -2.96 -0.22
CA ARG A 136 -5.94 -2.66 -1.65
C ARG A 136 -5.37 -1.28 -1.89
N PHE A 137 -4.46 -1.20 -2.85
CA PHE A 137 -3.90 0.05 -3.37
C PHE A 137 -4.20 0.14 -4.86
N GLN A 138 -4.92 1.18 -5.27
CA GLN A 138 -5.43 1.29 -6.63
C GLN A 138 -5.39 2.72 -7.15
N VAL A 139 -5.14 2.85 -8.44
CA VAL A 139 -5.39 4.05 -9.22
C VAL A 139 -6.53 3.80 -10.19
N GLU A 140 -7.41 4.78 -10.31
CA GLU A 140 -8.54 4.76 -11.25
C GLU A 140 -8.48 6.00 -12.14
N TRP A 141 -8.70 5.83 -13.44
CA TRP A 141 -8.94 6.93 -14.37
C TRP A 141 -10.33 6.79 -14.98
N ASN A 142 -11.20 7.73 -14.64
CA ASN A 142 -12.55 7.80 -15.19
C ASN A 142 -12.53 8.58 -16.51
N HIS A 143 -12.76 7.90 -17.63
CA HIS A 143 -12.72 8.55 -18.95
C HIS A 143 -13.90 9.52 -19.18
N SER A 144 -14.97 9.43 -18.39
CA SER A 144 -16.15 10.30 -18.56
C SER A 144 -15.94 11.73 -18.06
N ASP A 145 -15.14 11.93 -17.01
CA ASP A 145 -14.83 13.23 -16.40
C ASP A 145 -13.33 13.56 -16.39
N ASP A 146 -12.54 12.67 -16.98
CA ASP A 146 -11.09 12.69 -17.08
C ASP A 146 -10.34 12.67 -15.73
N THR A 147 -11.01 12.30 -14.63
CA THR A 147 -10.39 12.35 -13.29
C THR A 147 -9.57 11.09 -12.97
N VAL A 148 -8.41 11.31 -12.35
CA VAL A 148 -7.54 10.25 -11.85
C VAL A 148 -7.54 10.26 -10.33
N TRP A 149 -7.81 9.10 -9.73
CA TRP A 149 -7.93 8.90 -8.29
C TRP A 149 -6.93 7.88 -7.79
N TYR A 150 -6.46 8.08 -6.57
CA TYR A 150 -5.79 7.05 -5.78
C TYR A 150 -6.70 6.63 -4.63
N ASP A 151 -6.82 5.32 -4.44
CA ASP A 151 -7.76 4.67 -3.54
C ASP A 151 -7.02 3.62 -2.69
N ILE A 152 -7.15 3.75 -1.37
CA ILE A 152 -6.68 2.78 -0.39
C ILE A 152 -7.89 2.25 0.36
N LEU A 153 -8.13 0.95 0.28
CA LEU A 153 -9.16 0.26 1.05
C LEU A 153 -8.52 -0.87 1.85
N ALA A 154 -8.65 -0.81 3.18
CA ALA A 154 -8.12 -1.82 4.07
C ALA A 154 -9.21 -2.30 5.02
N PHE A 155 -9.19 -3.60 5.35
CA PHE A 155 -9.86 -4.11 6.53
C PHE A 155 -8.84 -4.81 7.42
N SER A 156 -8.86 -4.51 8.72
CA SER A 156 -7.89 -5.09 9.65
C SER A 156 -8.44 -5.27 11.06
N ARG A 157 -7.80 -6.18 11.80
CA ARG A 157 -7.95 -6.36 13.24
C ARG A 157 -6.59 -6.67 13.87
N PRO A 158 -6.40 -6.39 15.17
CA PRO A 158 -5.18 -6.74 15.87
C PRO A 158 -4.90 -8.26 15.82
N HIS A 159 -3.72 -8.68 15.36
CA HIS A 159 -3.33 -10.10 15.31
C HIS A 159 -2.79 -10.60 16.67
N HIS A 160 -2.14 -9.71 17.45
CA HIS A 160 -1.53 -10.06 18.73
C HIS A 160 -2.19 -9.36 19.93
N LEU A 161 -2.20 -10.03 21.10
CA LEU A 161 -2.77 -9.49 22.35
C LEU A 161 -2.18 -8.12 22.72
N PHE A 162 -0.89 -7.91 22.49
CA PHE A 162 -0.20 -6.63 22.74
C PHE A 162 -0.65 -5.50 21.81
N ALA A 163 -1.07 -5.81 20.58
CA ALA A 163 -1.63 -4.81 19.67
C ALA A 163 -2.99 -4.26 20.16
N ARG A 164 -3.70 -5.01 21.02
CA ARG A 164 -4.95 -4.53 21.66
C ARG A 164 -4.70 -3.42 22.68
N ILE A 165 -3.59 -3.48 23.43
CA ILE A 165 -3.23 -2.44 24.42
C ILE A 165 -2.76 -1.16 23.70
N GLY A 166 -2.07 -1.31 22.57
CA GLY A 166 -1.65 -0.19 21.71
C GLY A 166 -2.71 0.27 20.70
N TYR A 167 -3.93 -0.25 20.75
CA TYR A 167 -4.88 -0.13 19.63
C TYR A 167 -5.18 1.32 19.20
N PRO A 168 -5.45 2.30 20.10
CA PRO A 168 -5.64 3.69 19.69
C PRO A 168 -4.42 4.28 18.96
N MET A 169 -3.21 3.85 19.32
CA MET A 169 -1.98 4.27 18.67
C MET A 169 -1.83 3.61 17.29
N VAL A 170 -2.16 2.33 17.15
CA VAL A 170 -2.22 1.63 15.86
C VAL A 170 -3.18 2.35 14.91
N ARG A 171 -4.38 2.70 15.38
CA ARG A 171 -5.36 3.48 14.60
C ARG A 171 -4.82 4.83 14.14
N LYS A 172 -4.08 5.54 15.00
CA LYS A 172 -3.42 6.80 14.62
C LYS A 172 -2.35 6.58 13.55
N LEU A 173 -1.58 5.50 13.64
CA LEU A 173 -0.54 5.15 12.66
C LEU A 173 -1.15 4.73 11.32
N GLN A 174 -2.24 3.97 11.30
CA GLN A 174 -2.98 3.62 10.07
C GLN A 174 -3.50 4.88 9.35
N ARG A 175 -4.14 5.80 10.09
CA ARG A 175 -4.60 7.08 9.51
C ARG A 175 -3.43 7.96 9.05
N LYS A 176 -2.29 7.92 9.76
CA LYS A 176 -1.08 8.62 9.33
C LYS A 176 -0.54 8.01 8.05
N PHE A 177 -0.49 6.68 7.94
CA PHE A 177 -0.06 5.96 6.75
C PHE A 177 -0.91 6.34 5.54
N ALA A 178 -2.24 6.25 5.65
CA ALA A 178 -3.12 6.59 4.54
C ALA A 178 -2.92 8.03 4.03
N ARG A 179 -2.79 9.01 4.94
CA ARG A 179 -2.52 10.41 4.55
C ARG A 179 -1.15 10.60 3.90
N ASP A 180 -0.10 10.04 4.49
CA ASP A 180 1.27 10.21 3.99
C ASP A 180 1.47 9.47 2.65
N SER A 181 0.83 8.31 2.50
CA SER A 181 0.78 7.51 1.29
C SER A 181 0.06 8.26 0.16
N ALA A 182 -1.11 8.82 0.44
CA ALA A 182 -1.82 9.72 -0.47
C ALA A 182 -0.96 10.93 -0.90
N ALA A 183 -0.27 11.57 0.05
CA ALA A 183 0.64 12.67 -0.26
C ALA A 183 1.86 12.22 -1.09
N ALA A 184 2.37 11.00 -0.90
CA ALA A 184 3.44 10.45 -1.72
C ALA A 184 2.99 10.25 -3.17
N MET A 185 1.78 9.73 -3.38
CA MET A 185 1.19 9.58 -4.71
C MET A 185 0.98 10.93 -5.41
N GLN A 186 0.47 11.95 -4.70
CA GLN A 186 0.36 13.31 -5.26
C GLN A 186 1.72 13.87 -5.70
N ARG A 187 2.77 13.69 -4.88
CA ARG A 187 4.12 14.14 -5.25
C ARG A 187 4.67 13.39 -6.46
N ALA A 188 4.38 12.09 -6.58
CA ALA A 188 4.85 11.28 -7.68
C ALA A 188 4.19 11.70 -9.01
N THR A 189 2.88 12.01 -9.00
CA THR A 189 2.18 12.47 -10.21
C THR A 189 2.55 13.90 -10.59
N MET A 190 2.73 14.82 -9.63
CA MET A 190 3.12 16.21 -9.93
C MET A 190 4.48 16.33 -10.62
N LYS A 191 5.45 15.45 -10.31
CA LYS A 191 6.77 15.45 -10.97
C LYS A 191 6.72 15.07 -12.45
N SER A 192 5.65 14.39 -12.86
CA SER A 192 5.48 13.90 -14.23
C SER A 192 4.74 14.87 -15.14
N SER A 193 4.04 15.87 -14.57
CA SER A 193 3.37 16.92 -15.34
C SER A 193 4.42 17.88 -15.91
N PRO A 194 4.42 18.18 -17.23
CA PRO A 194 5.28 19.22 -17.76
C PRO A 194 4.87 20.53 -17.11
N SER A 195 5.84 21.20 -16.48
CA SER A 195 5.67 22.59 -16.07
C SER A 195 5.18 23.40 -17.28
N GLU A 196 4.03 24.06 -17.16
CA GLU A 196 3.52 25.04 -18.13
C GLU A 196 4.45 26.27 -18.31
N ALA A 197 5.68 26.24 -17.81
CA ALA A 197 6.69 27.29 -18.05
C ALA A 197 7.48 27.05 -19.35
N SER A 198 6.83 27.16 -20.52
CA SER A 198 7.52 27.48 -21.78
C SER A 198 6.65 28.19 -22.84
N LYS A 199 5.56 28.86 -22.43
CA LYS A 199 4.76 29.73 -23.33
C LYS A 199 5.04 31.22 -23.18
N ALA A 200 6.17 31.60 -22.58
CA ALA A 200 6.60 32.99 -22.48
C ALA A 200 8.08 33.17 -22.80
N ARG A 201 8.49 32.81 -24.02
CA ARG A 201 9.59 33.51 -24.69
C ARG A 201 9.18 33.76 -26.15
N ARG A 202 8.75 35.00 -26.35
CA ARG A 202 8.78 35.69 -27.64
C ARG A 202 10.21 35.78 -28.15
#